data_AF-A0A970TE12-F1
#
_entry.id   AF-A0A970TE12-F1
#
_cell.length_a   1.000
_cell.length_b   1.000
_cell.length_c   1.000
_cell.angle_alpha   90.00
_cell.angle_beta   90.00
_cell.angle_gamma   90.00
#
_symmetry.space_group_name_H-M   'P 1'
#
loop_
_entity.id
_entity.type
_entity.pdbx_description
1 polymer ?
#
loop_
_entity_poly.entity_id
_entity_poly.type
_entity_poly.pdbx_seq_one_letter_code
_entity_poly.pdbx_strand_id
1 'polypeptide(L)'
;SYIRNLAELPLVYMPVDIYEGPAGQEMADEYYSRPRPREELYDLQADPLEQHNLSGEADAEDILCDLAGKVDRWMEATGDRLLEGRYPASEDHARYMRERFGDERFDAWMRATMRDWPDMLWFLE
;
A
#
# COMPACT_ATOMS: atom_id res chain seq x y z
N SER A 1 -13.76 10.84 -3.85
CA SER A 1 -12.36 10.68 -3.40
C SER A 1 -11.59 9.97 -4.50
N TYR A 2 -10.34 10.35 -4.78
CA TYR A 2 -9.47 9.59 -5.69
C TYR A 2 -8.15 9.31 -4.98
N ILE A 3 -7.70 8.06 -5.04
CA ILE A 3 -6.47 7.59 -4.41
C ILE A 3 -5.66 6.85 -5.47
N ARG A 4 -4.35 7.12 -5.51
CA ARG A 4 -3.39 6.41 -6.35
C ARG A 4 -2.37 5.69 -5.48
N ASN A 5 -2.32 4.38 -5.59
CA ASN A 5 -1.32 3.55 -4.92
C ASN A 5 -0.10 3.35 -5.83
N LEU A 6 1.08 3.65 -5.31
CA LEU A 6 2.34 3.67 -6.08
C LEU A 6 3.22 2.42 -5.87
N ALA A 7 2.74 1.44 -5.10
CA ALA A 7 3.42 0.18 -4.82
C ALA A 7 2.39 -0.94 -4.66
N GLU A 8 2.80 -2.18 -4.95
CA GLU A 8 1.99 -3.37 -4.74
C GLU A 8 2.06 -3.80 -3.27
N LEU A 9 1.05 -3.41 -2.51
CA LEU A 9 0.97 -3.60 -1.07
C LEU A 9 -0.33 -4.31 -0.67
N PRO A 10 -0.38 -4.95 0.50
CA PRO A 10 -1.63 -5.54 1.00
C PRO A 10 -2.72 -4.48 1.12
N LEU A 11 -3.97 -4.89 0.93
CA LEU A 11 -5.17 -4.04 1.04
C LEU A 11 -5.13 -3.26 2.37
N VAL A 12 -4.90 -3.96 3.48
CA VAL A 12 -4.61 -3.37 4.78
C VAL A 12 -3.25 -3.86 5.26
N TYR A 13 -2.35 -2.91 5.53
CA TYR A 13 -1.09 -3.22 6.18
C TYR A 13 -1.32 -3.61 7.65
N MET A 14 -0.90 -4.84 8.00
CA MET A 14 -0.84 -5.30 9.38
C MET A 14 0.62 -5.33 9.87
N PRO A 15 0.98 -4.54 10.90
CA PRO A 15 2.25 -4.70 11.58
C PRO A 15 2.32 -6.06 12.28
N VAL A 16 3.55 -6.53 12.55
CA VAL A 16 3.81 -7.90 13.05
C VAL A 16 3.00 -8.25 14.31
N ASP A 17 2.86 -7.33 15.26
CA ASP A 17 2.13 -7.54 16.50
C ASP A 17 0.62 -7.73 16.30
N ILE A 18 0.05 -7.07 15.28
CA ILE A 18 -1.33 -7.29 14.86
C ILE A 18 -1.44 -8.60 14.08
N TYR A 19 -0.56 -8.80 13.10
CA TYR A 19 -0.59 -9.97 12.23
C TYR A 19 -0.54 -11.28 13.04
N GLU A 20 0.33 -11.37 14.05
CA GLU A 20 0.45 -12.55 14.93
C GLU A 20 -0.72 -12.72 15.90
N GLY A 21 -1.45 -11.64 16.18
CA GLY A 21 -2.58 -11.67 17.10
C GLY A 21 -3.75 -12.48 16.52
N PRO A 22 -4.62 -13.06 17.38
CA PRO A 22 -5.77 -13.84 16.91
C PRO A 22 -6.67 -13.09 15.92
N ALA A 23 -6.91 -11.80 16.16
CA ALA A 23 -7.70 -10.96 15.28
C ALA A 23 -7.00 -10.68 13.93
N GLY A 24 -5.67 -10.52 13.92
CA GLY A 24 -4.92 -10.35 12.68
C GLY A 24 -4.94 -11.62 11.85
N GLN A 25 -4.73 -12.77 12.48
CA GLN A 25 -4.82 -14.08 11.81
C GLN A 25 -6.22 -14.34 11.23
N GLU A 26 -7.29 -13.98 11.96
CA GLU A 26 -8.67 -14.11 11.46
C GLU A 26 -8.93 -13.25 10.21
N MET A 27 -8.31 -12.07 10.13
CA MET A 27 -8.52 -11.09 9.06
C MET A 27 -7.47 -11.15 7.94
N ALA A 28 -6.40 -11.94 8.10
CA ALA A 28 -5.23 -11.93 7.20
C ALA A 28 -5.58 -12.33 5.76
N ASP A 29 -6.45 -13.31 5.57
CA ASP A 29 -6.84 -13.78 4.24
C ASP A 29 -7.62 -12.72 3.46
N GLU A 30 -8.50 -11.98 4.14
CA GLU A 30 -9.33 -10.95 3.51
C GLU A 30 -8.55 -9.67 3.23
N TYR A 31 -7.72 -9.24 4.18
CA TYR A 31 -7.13 -7.89 4.15
C TYR A 31 -5.62 -7.84 3.92
N TYR A 32 -4.88 -8.87 4.32
CA TYR A 32 -3.42 -8.88 4.19
C TYR A 32 -2.93 -9.70 2.98
N SER A 33 -3.77 -10.60 2.46
CA SER A 33 -3.42 -11.48 1.33
C SER A 33 -3.93 -10.98 -0.02
N ARG A 34 -4.70 -9.87 -0.03
CA ARG A 34 -5.21 -9.25 -1.25
C ARG A 34 -4.45 -7.96 -1.55
N PRO A 35 -4.09 -7.70 -2.82
CA PRO A 35 -3.41 -6.46 -3.18
C PRO A 35 -4.40 -5.30 -3.11
N ARG A 36 -3.89 -4.13 -2.74
CA ARG A 36 -4.66 -2.89 -2.89
C ARG A 36 -4.79 -2.55 -4.39
N PRO A 37 -5.96 -2.06 -4.85
CA PRO A 37 -6.09 -1.55 -6.21
C PRO A 37 -5.09 -0.44 -6.50
N ARG A 38 -4.57 -0.38 -7.73
CA ARG A 38 -3.64 0.69 -8.14
C ARG A 38 -4.30 2.06 -8.08
N GLU A 39 -5.56 2.14 -8.47
CA GLU A 39 -6.38 3.35 -8.45
C GLU A 39 -7.67 3.06 -7.71
N GLU A 40 -8.14 4.04 -6.95
CA GLU A 40 -9.39 3.96 -6.21
C GLU A 40 -10.18 5.24 -6.42
N LEU A 41 -11.48 5.11 -6.68
CA LEU A 41 -12.41 6.21 -6.90
C LEU A 41 -13.70 5.95 -6.11
N TYR A 42 -14.08 6.91 -5.28
CA TYR A 42 -15.26 6.79 -4.41
C TYR A 42 -16.19 7.99 -4.55
N ASP A 43 -17.49 7.75 -4.65
CA ASP A 43 -18.50 8.79 -4.47
C ASP A 43 -18.78 8.96 -2.97
N LEU A 44 -18.22 10.01 -2.37
CA LEU A 44 -18.37 10.25 -0.92
C LEU A 44 -19.79 10.66 -0.50
N GLN A 45 -20.66 11.05 -1.43
CA GLN A 45 -22.07 11.33 -1.11
C GLN A 45 -22.87 10.04 -0.98
N ALA A 46 -22.65 9.09 -1.89
CA ALA A 46 -23.33 7.79 -1.90
C ALA A 46 -22.64 6.76 -0.97
N ASP A 47 -21.33 6.83 -0.85
CA ASP A 47 -20.46 5.91 -0.10
C ASP A 47 -19.46 6.70 0.78
N PRO A 48 -19.93 7.25 1.91
CA PRO A 48 -19.09 8.06 2.80
C PRO A 48 -18.02 7.25 3.54
N LEU A 49 -18.05 5.92 3.47
CA LEU A 49 -17.10 5.01 4.11
C LEU A 49 -16.10 4.39 3.12
N GLU A 50 -16.13 4.79 1.84
CA GLU A 50 -15.19 4.35 0.81
C GLU A 50 -15.10 2.82 0.69
N GLN A 51 -16.26 2.15 0.70
CA GLN A 51 -16.39 0.69 0.60
C GLN A 51 -16.58 0.20 -0.84
N HIS A 52 -17.00 1.06 -1.76
CA HIS A 52 -17.29 0.73 -3.16
C HIS A 52 -16.38 1.51 -4.10
N ASN A 53 -15.26 0.88 -4.47
CA ASN A 53 -14.33 1.45 -5.43
C ASN A 53 -14.92 1.37 -6.85
N LEU A 54 -15.16 2.54 -7.44
CA LEU A 54 -15.70 2.75 -8.79
C LEU A 54 -14.61 2.71 -9.88
N SER A 55 -13.33 2.51 -9.53
CA SER A 55 -12.26 2.40 -10.52
C SER A 55 -12.51 1.23 -11.47
N GLY A 56 -12.46 1.49 -12.78
CA GLY A 56 -12.76 0.49 -13.81
C GLY A 56 -14.23 0.38 -14.21
N GLU A 57 -15.12 1.15 -13.58
CA GLU A 57 -16.49 1.33 -14.07
C GLU A 57 -16.51 2.32 -15.24
N ALA A 58 -17.15 1.94 -16.35
CA ALA A 58 -17.15 2.75 -17.58
C ALA A 58 -17.74 4.16 -17.38
N ASP A 59 -18.76 4.28 -16.52
CA ASP A 59 -19.43 5.55 -16.23
C ASP A 59 -18.58 6.49 -15.35
N ALA A 60 -17.52 5.97 -14.71
CA ALA A 60 -16.66 6.71 -13.80
C ALA A 60 -15.29 7.08 -14.42
N GLU A 61 -14.98 6.56 -15.61
CA GLU A 61 -13.67 6.70 -16.26
C GLU A 61 -13.25 8.16 -16.51
N ASP A 62 -14.18 8.99 -17.00
CA ASP A 62 -13.89 10.42 -17.26
C ASP A 62 -13.51 11.17 -15.97
N ILE A 63 -14.18 10.84 -14.85
CA ILE A 63 -13.91 11.44 -13.54
C ILE A 63 -12.56 10.95 -13.00
N LEU A 64 -12.30 9.65 -13.13
CA LEU A 64 -11.02 9.04 -12.76
C LEU A 64 -9.87 9.73 -13.50
N CYS A 65 -9.96 9.86 -14.82
CA CYS A 65 -8.95 10.49 -15.66
C CYS A 65 -8.71 11.96 -15.28
N ASP A 66 -9.76 12.74 -15.01
CA ASP A 66 -9.62 14.14 -14.59
C ASP A 66 -8.91 14.25 -13.22
N LEU A 67 -9.29 13.43 -12.24
CA LEU A 67 -8.68 13.43 -10.91
C LEU A 67 -7.24 12.90 -10.92
N ALA A 68 -6.98 11.83 -11.68
CA ALA A 68 -5.64 11.32 -11.94
C ALA A 68 -4.73 12.42 -12.51
N GLY A 69 -5.20 13.13 -13.54
CA GLY A 69 -4.45 14.23 -14.14
C GLY A 69 -4.22 15.41 -13.21
N LYS A 70 -5.12 15.67 -12.23
CA LYS A 70 -4.88 16.66 -11.18
C LYS A 70 -3.77 16.23 -10.22
N VAL A 71 -3.72 14.96 -9.85
CA VAL A 71 -2.64 14.39 -9.04
C VAL A 71 -1.31 14.52 -9.78
N ASP A 72 -1.26 14.13 -11.05
CA ASP A 72 -0.04 14.25 -11.88
C ASP A 72 0.51 15.68 -11.90
N ARG A 73 -0.34 16.65 -12.24
CA ARG A 73 0.05 18.07 -12.27
C ARG A 73 0.52 18.59 -10.92
N TRP A 74 -0.09 18.12 -9.82
CA TRP A 74 0.31 18.52 -8.49
C TRP A 74 1.68 17.93 -8.09
N MET A 75 1.92 16.65 -8.39
CA MET A 75 3.22 16.01 -8.14
C MET A 75 4.33 16.73 -8.90
N GLU A 76 4.11 17.06 -10.18
CA GLU A 76 5.08 17.81 -10.99
C GLU A 76 5.31 19.22 -10.44
N ALA A 77 4.23 19.96 -10.16
CA ALA A 77 4.32 21.35 -9.69
C ALA A 77 5.00 21.50 -8.33
N THR A 78 4.93 20.47 -7.49
CA THR A 78 5.55 20.45 -6.15
C THR A 78 6.94 19.82 -6.13
N GLY A 79 7.42 19.28 -7.25
CA GLY A 79 8.69 18.55 -7.31
C GLY A 79 8.66 17.29 -6.45
N ASP A 80 7.55 16.54 -6.50
CA ASP A 80 7.38 15.32 -5.73
C ASP A 80 8.48 14.30 -6.09
N ARG A 81 9.29 13.94 -5.09
CA ARG A 81 10.42 13.02 -5.26
C ARG A 81 9.97 11.60 -5.59
N LEU A 82 8.69 11.26 -5.36
CA LEU A 82 8.13 9.98 -5.79
C LEU A 82 8.09 9.83 -7.32
N LEU A 83 8.16 10.94 -8.07
CA LEU A 83 8.34 10.91 -9.53
C LEU A 83 9.73 10.40 -9.96
N GLU A 84 10.73 10.46 -9.07
CA GLU A 84 12.08 9.93 -9.30
C GLU A 84 12.19 8.44 -8.93
N GLY A 85 11.14 7.87 -8.34
CA GLY A 85 11.09 6.50 -7.84
C GLY A 85 10.85 6.45 -6.33
N ARG A 86 11.16 5.30 -5.71
CA ARG A 86 10.93 5.09 -4.27
C ARG A 86 11.79 6.04 -3.45
N TYR A 87 11.18 6.67 -2.45
CA TYR A 87 11.92 7.53 -1.55
C TYR A 87 12.90 6.69 -0.70
N PRO A 88 14.20 7.02 -0.64
CA PRO A 88 15.20 6.23 0.06
C PRO A 88 14.84 5.99 1.52
N ALA A 89 14.87 4.72 1.96
CA ALA A 89 14.85 4.39 3.38
C ALA A 89 16.13 4.93 4.04
N SER A 90 16.05 5.32 5.32
CA SER A 90 17.25 5.72 6.05
C SER A 90 18.16 4.51 6.30
N GLU A 91 19.47 4.74 6.37
CA GLU A 91 20.44 3.69 6.67
C GLU A 91 20.16 3.02 8.02
N ASP A 92 19.73 3.80 9.02
CA ASP A 92 19.36 3.27 10.34
C ASP A 92 18.10 2.41 10.28
N HIS A 93 17.11 2.76 9.46
CA HIS A 93 15.92 1.93 9.27
C HIS A 93 16.27 0.60 8.58
N ALA A 94 17.05 0.67 7.50
CA ALA A 94 17.50 -0.54 6.80
C ALA A 94 18.35 -1.43 7.72
N ARG A 95 19.25 -0.84 8.54
CA ARG A 95 20.05 -1.58 9.52
C ARG A 95 19.18 -2.25 10.58
N TYR A 96 18.26 -1.50 11.19
CA TYR A 96 17.32 -2.04 12.18
C TYR A 96 16.52 -3.22 11.63
N MET A 97 15.99 -3.10 10.41
CA MET A 97 15.23 -4.17 9.76
C MET A 97 16.09 -5.39 9.40
N ARG A 98 17.36 -5.19 9.01
CA ARG A 98 18.33 -6.28 8.81
C ARG A 98 18.74 -6.97 10.10
N GLU A 99 18.91 -6.23 11.20
CA GLU A 99 19.24 -6.81 12.51
C GLU A 99 18.09 -7.62 13.10
N ARG A 100 16.85 -7.21 12.79
CA ARG A 100 15.64 -7.97 13.15
C ARG A 100 15.48 -9.25 12.32
N PHE A 101 16.21 -9.37 11.22
CA PHE A 101 16.27 -10.59 10.42
C PHE A 101 16.91 -11.72 11.25
N GLY A 102 16.11 -12.74 11.59
CA GLY A 102 16.53 -13.85 12.44
C GLY A 102 15.96 -13.84 13.86
N ASP A 103 15.18 -12.83 14.24
CA ASP A 103 14.28 -12.92 15.40
C ASP A 103 13.15 -13.91 15.05
N GLU A 104 13.00 -14.99 15.83
CA GLU A 104 12.01 -16.06 15.59
C GLU A 104 10.58 -15.51 15.46
N ARG A 105 10.26 -14.46 16.19
CA ARG A 105 8.94 -13.81 16.14
C ARG A 105 8.75 -13.04 14.83
N PHE A 106 9.80 -12.40 14.35
CA PHE A 106 9.75 -11.58 13.15
C PHE A 106 9.91 -12.40 11.86
N ASP A 107 10.55 -13.56 11.94
CA ASP A 107 10.92 -14.39 10.79
C ASP A 107 9.70 -14.90 10.01
N ALA A 108 8.65 -15.34 10.69
CA ALA A 108 7.43 -15.83 10.04
C ALA A 108 6.71 -14.72 9.24
N TRP A 109 6.53 -13.55 9.86
CA TRP A 109 5.96 -12.38 9.20
C TRP A 109 6.83 -11.92 8.03
N MET A 110 8.16 -11.81 8.23
CA MET A 110 9.10 -11.43 7.18
C MET A 110 9.07 -12.37 5.98
N ARG A 111 9.07 -13.69 6.19
CA ARG A 111 8.98 -14.65 5.09
C ARG A 111 7.69 -14.50 4.29
N ALA A 112 6.57 -14.28 4.98
CA ALA A 112 5.28 -14.03 4.32
C ALA A 112 5.32 -12.72 3.53
N THR A 113 5.78 -11.62 4.14
CA THR A 113 5.89 -10.31 3.48
C THR A 113 6.87 -10.32 2.31
N MET A 114 8.04 -10.95 2.42
CA MET A 114 8.99 -11.04 1.29
C MET A 114 8.44 -11.88 0.12
N ARG A 115 7.60 -12.88 0.41
CA ARG A 115 6.97 -13.73 -0.61
C ARG A 115 5.83 -13.00 -1.31
N ASP A 116 4.95 -12.39 -0.54
CA ASP A 116 3.67 -11.87 -1.04
C ASP A 116 3.75 -10.37 -1.39
N TRP A 117 4.62 -9.62 -0.70
CA TRP A 117 4.73 -8.15 -0.76
C TRP A 117 6.20 -7.68 -0.79
N PRO A 118 7.01 -8.10 -1.78
CA PRO A 118 8.43 -7.71 -1.85
C PRO A 118 8.60 -6.18 -1.90
N ASP A 119 7.64 -5.48 -2.51
CA ASP A 119 7.53 -4.03 -2.55
C ASP A 119 7.52 -3.35 -1.19
N MET A 120 7.16 -4.06 -0.13
CA MET A 120 7.18 -3.54 1.23
C MET A 120 8.61 -3.46 1.81
N LEU A 121 9.51 -4.32 1.32
CA LEU A 121 10.85 -4.53 1.87
C LEU A 121 11.95 -4.22 0.85
N TRP A 122 11.62 -3.46 -0.20
CA TRP A 122 12.51 -3.05 -1.30
C TRP A 122 13.86 -2.44 -0.86
N PHE A 123 13.92 -1.86 0.34
CA PHE A 123 15.14 -1.24 0.89
C PHE A 123 16.09 -2.26 1.56
N LEU A 124 15.72 -3.53 1.61
CA LEU A 124 16.54 -4.61 2.14
C LEU A 124 17.36 -5.34 1.07
N GLU A 125 17.13 -5.04 -0.21
CA GLU A 125 17.93 -5.53 -1.35
C GLU A 125 19.38 -5.04 -1.32
#